data_AF-A0A6H5K8P2-F1
#
_entry.id   AF-A0A6H5K8P2-F1
#
_cell.length_a   1.000
_cell.length_b   1.000
_cell.length_c   1.000
_cell.angle_alpha   90.00
_cell.angle_beta   90.00
_cell.angle_gamma   90.00
#
_symmetry.space_group_name_H-M   'P 1'
#
loop_
_entity.id
_entity.type
_entity.pdbx_description
1 polymer ?
#
loop_
_entity_poly.entity_id
_entity_poly.type
_entity_poly.pdbx_seq_one_letter_code
_entity_poly.pdbx_strand_id
1 'polypeptide(L)'
;MEHGSLNASMLKGYHSKWDTWTAERAKANLSPWLYEEDGVDSAVRELTVFMASRCLVYKNQSQTVKGYLAAIKYFHKQYAGWELPTSHFRVVAVGNAVERLHARAETTPLVRQPLTVPMIIAGRERAQTNAFGLQGRGWGSLSHISCCAERLSYGPTGTA
;
A
#
# COMPACT_ATOMS: atom_id res chain seq x y z
N MET A 1 -27.57 -7.22 -22.55
CA MET A 1 -26.63 -7.53 -21.45
C MET A 1 -27.42 -7.48 -20.17
N GLU A 2 -27.78 -8.64 -19.62
CA GLU A 2 -28.56 -8.72 -18.39
C GLU A 2 -27.68 -8.29 -17.22
N HIS A 3 -27.87 -7.07 -16.73
CA HIS A 3 -27.35 -6.66 -15.45
C HIS A 3 -28.03 -7.50 -14.39
N GLY A 4 -27.29 -8.41 -13.75
CA GLY A 4 -27.74 -9.07 -12.52
C GLY A 4 -28.12 -8.00 -11.52
N SER A 5 -29.43 -7.76 -11.41
CA SER A 5 -30.02 -6.75 -10.54
C SER A 5 -29.61 -7.06 -9.10
N LEU A 6 -28.92 -6.12 -8.45
CA LEU A 6 -28.64 -6.24 -7.02
C LEU A 6 -29.98 -6.35 -6.26
N ASN A 7 -30.06 -7.29 -5.32
CA ASN A 7 -31.18 -7.34 -4.39
C ASN A 7 -31.36 -5.96 -3.70
N ALA A 8 -32.60 -5.50 -3.53
CA ALA A 8 -32.95 -4.21 -2.95
C ALA A 8 -32.24 -3.93 -1.61
N SER A 9 -32.03 -4.96 -0.78
CA SER A 9 -31.28 -4.82 0.48
C SER A 9 -29.80 -4.45 0.25
N MET A 10 -29.15 -5.09 -0.73
CA MET A 10 -27.76 -4.76 -1.10
C MET A 10 -27.67 -3.37 -1.71
N LEU A 11 -28.65 -2.98 -2.54
CA LEU A 11 -28.71 -1.65 -3.14
C LEU A 11 -28.82 -0.56 -2.07
N LYS A 12 -29.66 -0.74 -1.05
CA LYS A 12 -29.73 0.18 0.11
C LYS A 12 -28.38 0.28 0.83
N GLY A 13 -27.70 -0.85 1.01
CA GLY A 13 -26.37 -0.91 1.59
C GLY A 13 -25.28 -0.23 0.75
N TYR A 14 -25.46 -0.16 -0.57
CA TYR A 14 -24.58 0.55 -1.50
C TYR A 14 -24.86 2.06 -1.48
N HIS A 15 -26.13 2.48 -1.50
CA HIS A 15 -26.50 3.90 -1.39
C HIS A 15 -25.91 4.54 -0.15
N SER A 16 -26.09 3.93 1.03
CA SER A 16 -25.51 4.46 2.28
C SER A 16 -23.99 4.67 2.20
N LYS A 17 -23.28 3.77 1.51
CA LYS A 17 -21.83 3.86 1.33
C LYS A 17 -21.44 4.93 0.32
N TRP A 18 -22.23 5.05 -0.75
CA TRP A 18 -22.10 6.11 -1.73
C TRP A 18 -22.32 7.49 -1.13
N ASP A 19 -23.37 7.67 -0.32
CA ASP A 19 -23.67 8.92 0.36
C ASP A 19 -22.52 9.35 1.27
N THR A 20 -21.84 8.39 1.91
CA THR A 20 -20.65 8.69 2.71
C THR A 20 -19.49 9.20 1.84
N TRP A 21 -19.27 8.56 0.68
CA TRP A 21 -18.25 8.98 -0.29
C TRP A 21 -18.54 10.37 -0.85
N THR A 22 -19.77 10.62 -1.31
CA THR A 22 -20.17 11.91 -1.87
C THR A 22 -20.09 13.02 -0.82
N ALA A 23 -20.51 12.76 0.42
CA ALA A 23 -20.43 13.73 1.51
C ALA A 23 -18.99 14.12 1.85
N GLU A 24 -18.04 13.18 1.86
CA GLU A 24 -16.63 13.52 2.11
C GLU A 24 -15.99 14.27 0.96
N ARG A 25 -16.30 13.92 -0.29
CA ARG A 25 -15.82 14.67 -1.44
C ARG A 25 -16.41 16.07 -1.49
N ALA A 26 -17.69 16.23 -1.16
CA ALA A 26 -18.32 17.53 -1.01
C ALA A 26 -17.62 18.39 0.05
N LYS A 27 -17.27 17.82 1.22
CA LYS A 27 -16.49 18.53 2.25
C LYS A 27 -15.11 18.99 1.77
N ALA A 28 -14.51 18.25 0.84
CA ALA A 28 -13.24 18.59 0.21
C ALA A 28 -13.39 19.49 -1.04
N ASN A 29 -14.61 19.94 -1.37
CA ASN A 29 -14.93 20.66 -2.61
C ASN A 29 -14.55 19.89 -3.89
N LEU A 30 -14.69 18.56 -3.86
CA LEU A 30 -14.39 17.67 -4.98
C LEU A 30 -15.69 17.08 -5.57
N SER A 31 -15.69 16.87 -6.89
CA SER A 31 -16.75 16.14 -7.59
C SER A 31 -16.86 14.72 -7.03
N PRO A 32 -18.07 14.16 -6.81
CA PRO A 32 -18.25 12.77 -6.38
C PRO A 32 -17.78 11.75 -7.44
N TRP A 33 -17.70 12.18 -8.70
CA TRP A 33 -17.21 11.38 -9.81
C TRP A 33 -15.71 11.58 -9.97
N LEU A 34 -15.02 10.46 -10.17
CA LEU A 34 -13.68 10.44 -10.71
C LEU A 34 -13.81 10.38 -12.24
N TYR A 35 -12.99 11.12 -12.96
CA TYR A 35 -12.99 11.12 -14.42
C TYR A 35 -11.75 10.42 -14.97
N GLU A 36 -11.88 9.74 -16.10
CA GLU A 36 -10.75 9.09 -16.78
C GLU A 36 -9.73 10.12 -17.28
N GLU A 37 -10.19 11.31 -17.65
CA GLU A 37 -9.39 12.46 -18.11
C GLU A 37 -8.37 12.94 -17.07
N ASP A 38 -8.69 12.80 -15.77
CA ASP A 38 -7.79 13.14 -14.67
C ASP A 38 -6.65 12.11 -14.49
N GLY A 39 -6.69 11.02 -15.26
CA GLY A 39 -5.72 9.93 -15.25
C GLY A 39 -5.98 8.86 -14.20
N VAL A 40 -5.60 7.62 -14.55
CA VAL A 40 -5.76 6.42 -13.71
C VAL A 40 -5.08 6.59 -12.35
N ASP A 41 -3.89 7.19 -12.31
CA ASP A 41 -3.14 7.41 -11.06
C ASP A 41 -3.88 8.33 -10.08
N SER A 42 -4.60 9.34 -10.58
CA SER A 42 -5.39 10.24 -9.74
C SER A 42 -6.51 9.46 -9.06
N ALA A 43 -7.30 8.70 -9.83
CA ALA A 43 -8.36 7.87 -9.28
C ALA A 43 -7.84 6.82 -8.28
N VAL A 44 -6.71 6.17 -8.58
CA VAL A 44 -6.07 5.23 -7.65
C VAL A 44 -5.67 5.91 -6.34
N ARG A 45 -5.12 7.13 -6.40
CA ARG A 45 -4.77 7.91 -5.21
C ARG A 45 -6.01 8.21 -4.37
N GLU A 46 -7.08 8.71 -4.99
CA GLU A 46 -8.33 9.03 -4.29
C GLU A 46 -8.94 7.79 -3.59
N LEU A 47 -8.98 6.65 -4.30
CA LEU A 47 -9.49 5.40 -3.75
C LEU A 47 -8.63 4.88 -2.59
N THR A 48 -7.30 4.92 -2.72
CA THR A 48 -6.38 4.46 -1.67
C THR A 48 -6.42 5.33 -0.42
N VAL A 49 -6.47 6.66 -0.58
CA VAL A 49 -6.62 7.61 0.53
C VAL A 49 -7.93 7.38 1.27
N PHE A 50 -9.03 7.20 0.53
CA PHE A 50 -10.34 6.94 1.14
C PHE A 50 -10.38 5.59 1.88
N MET A 51 -9.81 4.52 1.32
CA MET A 51 -9.72 3.23 2.02
C MET A 51 -8.90 3.35 3.31
N ALA A 52 -7.77 4.06 3.25
CA ALA A 52 -6.92 4.28 4.41
C ALA A 52 -7.62 5.11 5.49
N SER A 53 -8.36 6.17 5.12
CA SER A 53 -9.10 7.00 6.07
C SER A 53 -10.19 6.20 6.78
N ARG A 54 -10.94 5.36 6.05
CA ARG A 54 -11.97 4.48 6.64
C ARG A 54 -11.40 3.50 7.66
N CYS A 55 -10.25 2.92 7.35
CA CYS A 55 -9.60 2.00 8.26
C CYS A 55 -8.97 2.71 9.47
N LEU A 56 -8.20 3.78 9.25
CA LEU A 56 -7.34 4.36 10.29
C LEU A 56 -8.04 5.42 11.14
N VAL A 57 -8.88 6.25 10.52
CA VAL A 57 -9.58 7.35 11.19
C VAL A 57 -10.92 6.88 11.73
N TYR A 58 -11.74 6.27 10.87
CA TYR A 58 -13.10 5.85 11.23
C TYR A 58 -13.18 4.44 11.83
N LYS A 59 -12.06 3.71 11.88
CA LYS A 59 -11.95 2.37 12.48
C LYS A 59 -12.95 1.36 11.89
N ASN A 60 -13.30 1.52 10.62
CA ASN A 60 -14.18 0.59 9.92
C ASN A 60 -13.47 -0.75 9.71
N GLN A 61 -14.20 -1.83 9.98
CA GLN A 61 -13.78 -3.20 9.69
C GLN A 61 -13.42 -3.40 8.21
N SER A 62 -12.48 -4.31 7.92
CA SER A 62 -12.01 -4.59 6.56
C SER A 62 -13.14 -4.88 5.57
N GLN A 63 -14.14 -5.69 5.98
CA GLN A 63 -15.29 -6.01 5.14
C GLN A 63 -16.11 -4.75 4.78
N THR A 64 -16.24 -3.82 5.71
CA THR A 64 -16.93 -2.55 5.49
C THR A 64 -16.16 -1.66 4.51
N VAL A 65 -14.82 -1.59 4.64
CA VAL A 65 -13.95 -0.85 3.70
C VAL A 65 -14.07 -1.40 2.28
N LYS A 66 -14.03 -2.73 2.11
CA LYS A 66 -14.28 -3.37 0.81
C LYS A 66 -15.68 -3.08 0.27
N GLY A 67 -16.68 -3.05 1.15
CA GLY A 67 -18.04 -2.69 0.80
C GLY A 67 -18.14 -1.27 0.22
N TYR A 68 -17.35 -0.32 0.72
CA TYR A 68 -17.31 1.03 0.14
C TYR A 68 -16.72 1.00 -1.27
N LEU A 69 -15.61 0.30 -1.46
CA LEU A 69 -14.97 0.19 -2.78
C LEU A 69 -15.92 -0.43 -3.82
N ALA A 70 -16.66 -1.47 -3.43
CA ALA A 70 -17.64 -2.11 -4.29
C ALA A 70 -18.80 -1.17 -4.67
N ALA A 71 -19.32 -0.40 -3.70
CA ALA A 71 -20.38 0.57 -3.95
C ALA A 71 -19.91 1.70 -4.89
N ILE A 72 -18.71 2.25 -4.65
CA ILE A 72 -18.13 3.30 -5.49
C ILE A 72 -17.92 2.79 -6.93
N LYS A 73 -17.37 1.58 -7.09
CA LYS A 73 -17.21 0.94 -8.40
C LYS A 73 -18.54 0.75 -9.12
N TYR A 74 -19.56 0.27 -8.39
CA TYR A 74 -20.90 0.04 -8.94
C TYR A 74 -21.50 1.32 -9.51
N PHE A 75 -21.52 2.41 -8.72
CA PHE A 75 -22.13 3.65 -9.15
C PHE A 75 -21.35 4.37 -10.26
N HIS A 76 -20.01 4.30 -10.25
CA HIS A 76 -19.21 4.81 -11.37
C HIS A 76 -19.51 4.05 -12.67
N LYS A 77 -19.57 2.72 -12.61
CA LYS A 77 -19.90 1.91 -13.79
C LYS A 77 -21.31 2.19 -14.30
N GLN A 78 -22.28 2.36 -13.40
CA GLN A 78 -23.69 2.58 -13.74
C GLN A 78 -23.98 3.96 -14.31
N TYR A 79 -23.36 5.02 -13.76
CA TYR A 79 -23.72 6.41 -14.08
C TYR A 79 -22.64 7.16 -14.85
N ALA A 80 -21.36 6.90 -14.60
CA ALA A 80 -20.26 7.53 -15.32
C ALA A 80 -19.79 6.70 -16.53
N GLY A 81 -20.27 5.45 -16.68
CA GLY A 81 -19.86 4.54 -17.75
C GLY A 81 -18.40 4.09 -17.65
N TRP A 82 -17.71 4.44 -16.56
CA TRP A 82 -16.28 4.20 -16.38
C TRP A 82 -16.02 3.11 -15.34
N GLU A 83 -15.16 2.15 -15.70
CA GLU A 83 -14.74 1.10 -14.78
C GLU A 83 -13.50 1.55 -13.98
N LEU A 84 -13.73 1.87 -12.71
CA LEU A 84 -12.66 2.31 -11.82
C LEU A 84 -11.54 1.27 -11.68
N PRO A 85 -10.26 1.70 -11.60
CA PRO A 85 -9.06 0.86 -11.53
C PRO A 85 -8.86 0.21 -10.15
N THR A 86 -9.90 -0.47 -9.65
CA THR A 86 -9.93 -1.16 -8.36
C THR A 86 -8.98 -2.35 -8.27
N SER A 87 -8.62 -2.95 -9.41
CA SER A 87 -7.62 -4.02 -9.54
C SER A 87 -6.18 -3.50 -9.56
N HIS A 88 -5.97 -2.19 -9.55
CA HIS A 88 -4.64 -1.60 -9.59
C HIS A 88 -3.83 -1.99 -8.34
N PHE A 89 -2.54 -2.30 -8.52
CA PHE A 89 -1.69 -2.86 -7.46
C PHE A 89 -1.66 -2.03 -6.18
N ARG A 90 -1.73 -0.69 -6.28
CA ARG A 90 -1.80 0.21 -5.10
C ARG A 90 -3.10 0.03 -4.31
N VAL A 91 -4.25 -0.08 -4.98
CA VAL A 91 -5.55 -0.31 -4.34
C VAL A 91 -5.56 -1.67 -3.64
N VAL A 92 -5.07 -2.70 -4.33
CA VAL A 92 -4.91 -4.06 -3.78
C VAL A 92 -3.96 -4.08 -2.58
N ALA A 93 -2.81 -3.40 -2.67
CA ALA A 93 -1.83 -3.33 -1.59
C ALA A 93 -2.40 -2.68 -0.32
N VAL A 94 -3.19 -1.60 -0.47
CA VAL A 94 -3.89 -0.95 0.66
C VAL A 94 -4.98 -1.86 1.21
N GLY A 95 -5.76 -2.53 0.36
CA GLY A 95 -6.73 -3.54 0.80
C GLY A 95 -6.09 -4.63 1.67
N ASN A 96 -4.97 -5.19 1.22
CA ASN A 96 -4.21 -6.19 1.98
C ASN A 96 -3.64 -5.61 3.28
N ALA A 97 -3.24 -4.33 3.30
CA ALA A 97 -2.78 -3.67 4.52
C ALA A 97 -3.91 -3.52 5.55
N VAL A 98 -5.12 -3.13 5.10
CA VAL A 98 -6.32 -3.04 5.94
C VAL A 98 -6.66 -4.40 6.55
N GLU A 99 -6.61 -5.48 5.76
CA GLU A 99 -6.83 -6.85 6.27
C GLU A 99 -5.80 -7.24 7.33
N ARG A 100 -4.51 -7.02 7.08
CA ARG A 100 -3.44 -7.33 8.04
C ARG A 100 -3.59 -6.56 9.34
N LEU A 101 -4.03 -5.31 9.27
CA LEU A 101 -4.21 -4.46 10.45
C LEU A 101 -5.32 -5.00 11.36
N HIS A 102 -6.43 -5.48 10.77
CA HIS A 102 -7.53 -6.08 11.52
C HIS A 102 -7.21 -7.49 12.01
N ALA A 103 -6.54 -8.32 11.21
CA ALA A 103 -6.11 -9.66 11.64
C ALA A 103 -5.18 -9.63 12.86
N ARG A 104 -4.32 -8.59 12.96
CA ARG A 104 -3.47 -8.34 14.14
C ARG A 104 -4.24 -7.90 15.38
N ALA A 105 -5.43 -7.31 15.23
CA ALA A 105 -6.26 -6.89 16.34
C ALA A 105 -7.05 -8.06 16.95
N GLU A 106 -7.35 -9.09 16.16
CA GLU A 106 -8.20 -10.22 16.55
C GLU A 106 -7.43 -11.49 16.97
N THR A 107 -6.13 -11.62 16.65
CA THR A 107 -5.34 -12.83 16.97
C THR A 107 -3.88 -12.53 17.35
N THR A 108 -3.36 -13.29 18.32
CA THR A 108 -1.93 -13.41 18.65
C THR A 108 -1.13 -13.63 17.35
N PRO A 109 -0.03 -12.91 17.10
CA PRO A 109 0.52 -12.76 15.75
C PRO A 109 1.17 -14.06 15.25
N LEU A 110 0.47 -14.82 14.41
CA LEU A 110 1.01 -16.00 13.70
C LEU A 110 1.18 -15.80 12.19
N VAL A 111 1.00 -14.58 11.67
CA VAL A 111 1.30 -14.28 10.27
C VAL A 111 2.69 -13.64 10.18
N ARG A 112 3.64 -14.38 9.61
CA ARG A 112 5.00 -13.96 9.28
C ARG A 112 4.97 -12.53 8.75
N GLN A 113 5.52 -11.61 9.54
CA GLN A 113 5.57 -10.20 9.17
C GLN A 113 6.31 -10.07 7.82
N PRO A 114 5.84 -9.22 6.90
CA PRO A 114 6.67 -8.86 5.75
C PRO A 114 7.99 -8.33 6.29
N LEU A 115 9.10 -8.85 5.75
CA LEU A 115 10.47 -8.55 6.16
C LEU A 115 10.58 -7.06 6.53
N THR A 116 10.87 -6.78 7.79
CA THR A 116 11.06 -5.41 8.24
C THR A 116 12.20 -4.79 7.42
N VAL A 117 12.19 -3.47 7.22
CA VAL A 117 13.25 -2.77 6.47
C VAL A 117 14.67 -3.21 6.90
N PRO A 118 14.96 -3.43 8.21
CA PRO A 118 16.24 -4.01 8.65
C PRO A 118 16.54 -5.41 8.09
N MET A 119 15.55 -6.29 7.95
CA MET A 119 15.72 -7.62 7.37
C MET A 119 15.95 -7.57 5.86
N ILE A 120 15.39 -6.58 5.15
CA ILE A 120 15.65 -6.34 3.72
C ILE A 120 17.08 -5.81 3.53
N ILE A 121 17.52 -4.89 4.39
CA ILE A 121 18.90 -4.38 4.41
C ILE A 121 19.88 -5.52 4.69
N ALA A 122 19.65 -6.30 5.75
CA ALA A 122 20.47 -7.46 6.08
C ALA A 122 20.45 -8.55 4.99
N GLY A 123 19.31 -8.75 4.33
CA GLY A 123 19.19 -9.65 3.18
C GLY A 123 19.98 -9.17 1.97
N ARG A 124 19.96 -7.86 1.69
CA ARG A 124 20.76 -7.23 0.63
C ARG A 124 22.26 -7.35 0.91
N GLU A 125 22.69 -7.10 2.14
CA GLU A 125 24.09 -7.25 2.56
C GLU A 125 24.57 -8.70 2.43
N ARG A 126 23.73 -9.67 2.83
CA ARG A 126 24.03 -11.11 2.68
C ARG A 126 24.02 -11.58 1.22
N ALA A 127 23.16 -11.02 0.38
CA ALA A 127 23.15 -11.32 -1.04
C ALA A 127 24.38 -10.76 -1.75
N GLN A 128 24.88 -9.59 -1.33
CA GLN A 128 26.12 -9.00 -1.85
C GLN A 128 27.36 -9.79 -1.42
N THR A 129 27.42 -10.28 -0.18
CA THR A 129 28.54 -11.14 0.26
C THR A 129 28.53 -12.51 -0.43
N ASN A 130 27.35 -13.07 -0.73
CA ASN A 130 27.24 -14.31 -1.50
C ASN A 130 27.53 -14.11 -3.00
N ALA A 131 27.21 -12.95 -3.56
CA ALA A 131 27.62 -12.57 -4.92
C ALA A 131 29.16 -12.38 -5.03
N PHE A 132 29.80 -11.94 -3.95
CA PHE A 132 31.26 -11.87 -3.83
C PHE A 132 31.93 -13.22 -3.51
N GLY A 133 31.14 -14.22 -3.08
CA GLY A 133 31.61 -15.57 -2.74
C GLY A 133 31.73 -16.53 -3.93
N LEU A 134 31.28 -16.14 -5.13
CA LEU A 134 31.38 -16.96 -6.36
C LEU A 134 32.48 -16.50 -7.32
N GLN A 135 33.29 -15.50 -6.96
CA GLN A 135 34.47 -15.09 -7.72
C GLN A 135 35.71 -15.14 -6.82
N GLY A 136 36.36 -16.30 -6.75
CA GLY A 136 37.56 -16.41 -5.90
C GLY A 136 38.26 -17.77 -5.82
N ARG A 137 38.13 -18.66 -6.81
CA ARG A 137 39.23 -19.61 -7.10
C ARG A 137 39.98 -19.08 -8.31
N GLY A 138 41.23 -18.63 -8.09
CA GLY A 138 42.21 -18.49 -9.17
C GLY A 138 42.81 -17.11 -9.39
N TRP A 139 43.78 -16.75 -8.55
CA TRP A 139 45.08 -16.11 -8.86
C TRP A 139 45.18 -15.18 -10.07
N GLY A 140 45.54 -13.91 -9.83
CA GLY A 140 46.02 -13.01 -10.88
C GLY A 140 46.29 -11.56 -10.46
N SER A 141 47.48 -11.32 -9.91
CA SER A 141 48.28 -10.08 -9.97
C SER A 141 47.75 -8.74 -9.42
N LEU A 142 48.52 -8.26 -8.44
CA LEU A 142 48.69 -6.88 -7.97
C LEU A 142 48.77 -5.83 -9.10
N SER A 143 48.13 -4.67 -8.90
CA SER A 143 48.79 -3.34 -8.78
C SER A 143 47.82 -2.19 -9.03
N HIS A 144 47.92 -1.15 -8.18
CA HIS A 144 47.33 0.20 -8.32
C HIS A 144 45.79 0.25 -8.29
N ILE A 145 45.14 1.04 -7.43
CA ILE A 145 45.33 2.47 -7.23
C ILE A 145 45.11 2.84 -5.76
N SER A 146 46.09 3.59 -5.26
CA SER A 146 46.11 4.35 -4.01
C SER A 146 45.24 5.61 -4.09
N CYS A 147 44.93 6.15 -2.91
CA CYS A 147 44.41 7.50 -2.62
C CYS A 147 42.88 7.60 -2.51
N CYS A 148 42.28 8.13 -1.46
CA CYS A 148 42.73 8.81 -0.23
C CYS A 148 41.55 8.70 0.77
N ALA A 149 41.58 8.90 2.09
CA ALA A 149 42.55 9.27 3.11
C ALA A 149 41.90 8.92 4.46
N GLU A 150 42.65 8.25 5.34
CA GLU A 150 42.38 8.17 6.78
C GLU A 150 42.68 9.49 7.48
N ARG A 151 41.83 9.85 8.45
CA ARG A 151 42.15 10.38 9.80
C ARG A 151 40.82 10.89 10.37
N LEU A 152 40.30 10.35 11.46
CA LEU A 152 40.86 10.53 12.80
C LEU A 152 40.50 9.34 13.72
N SER A 153 41.53 8.84 14.38
CA SER A 153 41.51 7.84 15.46
C SER A 153 41.20 8.45 16.84
N TYR A 154 40.49 7.67 17.66
CA TYR A 154 40.41 7.56 19.14
C TYR A 154 41.47 8.31 20.00
N GLY A 155 41.26 8.76 21.25
CA GLY A 155 40.29 8.53 22.34
C GLY A 155 40.64 9.51 23.49
N PRO A 156 40.52 9.23 24.82
CA PRO A 156 40.02 8.04 25.53
C PRO A 156 38.96 8.34 26.64
N THR A 157 38.51 7.27 27.28
CA THR A 157 37.68 7.17 28.50
C THR A 157 38.30 7.84 29.74
N GLY A 158 37.45 8.44 30.59
CA GLY A 158 37.77 8.75 31.99
C GLY A 158 36.55 9.26 32.76
N THR A 159 36.05 8.44 33.70
CA THR A 159 35.03 8.78 34.71
C THR A 159 35.65 9.51 35.91
N ALA A 160 35.01 10.57 36.37
CA ALA A 160 34.85 10.97 37.77
C ALA A 160 33.74 12.03 37.85
#